data_AF-A0A7C7NNL3-F1
#
_entry.id   AF-A0A7C7NNL3-F1
#
_cell.length_a   1.000
_cell.length_b   1.000
_cell.length_c   1.000
_cell.angle_alpha   90.00
_cell.angle_beta   90.00
_cell.angle_gamma   90.00
#
_symmetry.space_group_name_H-M   'P 1'
#
loop_
_entity.id
_entity.type
_entity.pdbx_description
1 polymer ?
#
loop_
_entity_poly.entity_id
_entity_poly.type
_entity_poly.pdbx_seq_one_letter_code
_entity_poly.pdbx_strand_id
1 'polypeptide(L)'
;MSNKIRKKIHAFIIENCESEISSLSDNTPIFESGLFKSVQIMDLILFVEEISGKEVDVEGLKPGAFKDIDTIIKNFVETEKKN
;
A
#
# COMPACT_ATOMS: atom_id res chain seq x y z
N MET A 1 -6.18 -1.10 15.46
CA MET A 1 -6.38 -1.81 14.17
C MET A 1 -5.30 -1.43 13.15
N SER A 2 -5.05 -0.13 12.95
CA SER A 2 -4.05 0.42 12.01
C SER A 2 -2.65 -0.20 12.13
N ASN A 3 -2.12 -0.42 13.33
CA ASN A 3 -0.74 -0.90 13.51
C ASN A 3 -0.51 -2.36 13.04
N LYS A 4 -1.53 -3.22 13.07
CA LYS A 4 -1.42 -4.60 12.54
C LYS A 4 -1.44 -4.61 11.01
N ILE A 5 -2.22 -3.72 10.41
CA ILE A 5 -2.34 -3.57 8.96
C ILE A 5 -1.06 -2.93 8.39
N ARG A 6 -0.50 -1.92 9.09
CA ARG A 6 0.84 -1.36 8.80
C ARG A 6 1.88 -2.45 8.64
N LYS A 7 2.02 -3.32 9.65
CA LYS A 7 2.98 -4.43 9.62
C LYS A 7 2.75 -5.40 8.46
N LYS A 8 1.49 -5.65 8.10
CA LYS A 8 1.15 -6.51 6.96
C LYS A 8 1.58 -5.89 5.62
N ILE A 9 1.28 -4.61 5.40
CA ILE A 9 1.71 -3.89 4.19
C ILE A 9 3.23 -3.81 4.13
N HIS A 10 3.88 -3.56 5.26
CA HIS A 10 5.34 -3.51 5.36
C HIS A 10 5.98 -4.84 4.97
N ALA A 11 5.47 -5.95 5.53
CA ALA A 11 5.91 -7.30 5.18
C ALA A 11 5.69 -7.60 3.70
N PHE A 12 4.51 -7.27 3.15
CA PHE A 12 4.20 -7.47 1.74
C PHE A 12 5.16 -6.72 0.82
N ILE A 13 5.47 -5.46 1.12
CA ILE A 13 6.41 -4.67 0.32
C ILE A 13 7.82 -5.26 0.39
N ILE A 14 8.27 -5.70 1.57
CA ILE A 14 9.59 -6.32 1.73
C ILE A 14 9.68 -7.65 0.98
N GLU A 15 8.66 -8.51 1.08
CA GLU A 15 8.60 -9.82 0.43
C GLU A 15 8.57 -9.71 -1.10
N ASN A 16 7.96 -8.63 -1.63
CA ASN A 16 7.83 -8.41 -3.07
C ASN A 16 8.86 -7.41 -3.62
N CYS A 17 9.77 -6.87 -2.80
CA CYS A 17 10.83 -6.00 -3.29
C CYS A 17 11.94 -6.83 -3.93
N GLU A 18 12.42 -6.41 -5.10
CA GLU A 18 13.58 -7.05 -5.75
C GLU A 18 14.91 -6.71 -5.08
N SER A 19 14.95 -5.74 -4.17
CA SER A 19 16.17 -5.22 -3.55
C SER A 19 16.12 -5.28 -2.02
N GLU A 20 17.28 -5.46 -1.39
CA GLU A 20 17.38 -5.37 0.06
C GLU A 20 17.03 -3.97 0.54
N ILE A 21 15.92 -3.85 1.27
CA ILE A 21 15.54 -2.62 1.94
C ILE A 21 16.10 -2.62 3.36
N SER A 22 17.10 -1.78 3.61
CA SER A 22 17.68 -1.59 4.94
C SER A 22 16.75 -0.78 5.87
N SER A 23 15.91 0.10 5.32
CA SER A 23 14.91 0.85 6.09
C SER A 23 13.70 1.24 5.23
N LEU A 24 12.57 0.53 5.40
CA LEU A 24 11.27 0.94 4.86
C LEU A 24 10.54 1.74 5.94
N SER A 25 10.22 2.99 5.65
CA SER A 25 9.41 3.86 6.50
C SER A 25 7.99 3.98 5.94
N ASP A 26 7.02 4.33 6.79
CA ASP A 26 5.62 4.46 6.37
C ASP A 26 5.40 5.59 5.35
N ASN A 27 6.32 6.56 5.29
CA ASN A 27 6.35 7.67 4.34
C ASN A 27 7.33 7.50 3.18
N THR A 28 7.96 6.33 3.05
CA THR A 28 8.89 6.05 1.95
C THR A 28 8.13 6.01 0.63
N PRO A 29 8.53 6.79 -0.40
CA PRO A 29 7.93 6.71 -1.72
C PRO A 29 8.22 5.36 -2.39
N ILE A 30 7.24 4.45 -2.41
CA ILE A 30 7.42 3.03 -2.76
C ILE A 30 7.83 2.85 -4.24
N PHE A 31 7.23 3.64 -5.14
CA PHE A 31 7.53 3.59 -6.58
C PHE A 31 8.72 4.47 -6.98
N GLU A 32 8.85 5.67 -6.40
CA GLU A 32 9.93 6.60 -6.76
C GLU A 32 11.30 6.11 -6.27
N SER A 33 11.33 5.32 -5.19
CA SER A 33 12.55 4.69 -4.68
C SER A 33 13.01 3.49 -5.50
N GLY A 34 12.24 3.07 -6.53
CA GLY A 34 12.54 1.88 -7.33
C GLY A 34 12.35 0.56 -6.59
N LEU A 35 11.80 0.60 -5.36
CA LEU A 35 11.53 -0.58 -4.55
C LEU A 35 10.39 -1.43 -5.11
N PHE A 36 9.48 -0.79 -5.83
CA PHE A 36 8.29 -1.43 -6.39
C PHE A 36 8.09 -0.99 -7.82
N LYS A 37 7.91 -1.95 -8.72
CA LYS A 37 7.66 -1.68 -10.13
C LYS A 37 6.17 -1.47 -10.37
N SER A 38 5.84 -0.72 -11.42
CA SER A 38 4.45 -0.50 -11.84
C SER A 38 3.69 -1.81 -12.13
N VAL A 39 4.40 -2.89 -12.52
CA VAL A 39 3.77 -4.21 -12.73
C VAL A 39 3.27 -4.86 -11.44
N GLN A 40 3.88 -4.53 -10.30
CA GLN A 40 3.55 -5.10 -8.99
C GLN A 40 2.40 -4.34 -8.31
N ILE A 41 1.95 -3.21 -8.89
CA ILE A 41 0.86 -2.42 -8.32
C ILE A 41 -0.44 -3.23 -8.23
N MET A 42 -0.66 -4.16 -9.17
CA MET A 42 -1.84 -5.02 -9.17
C MET A 42 -1.85 -5.93 -7.95
N ASP A 43 -0.70 -6.53 -7.60
CA ASP A 43 -0.58 -7.39 -6.42
C ASP A 43 -0.82 -6.58 -5.14
N LEU A 44 -0.33 -5.33 -5.09
CA LEU A 44 -0.58 -4.43 -3.97
C LEU A 44 -2.05 -4.04 -3.85
N ILE A 45 -2.75 -3.83 -4.96
CA ILE A 45 -4.19 -3.55 -4.98
C ILE A 45 -4.94 -4.74 -4.39
N LEU A 46 -4.72 -5.95 -4.92
CA LEU A 46 -5.36 -7.19 -4.43
C LEU A 46 -5.09 -7.42 -2.94
N PHE A 47 -3.87 -7.18 -2.49
CA PHE A 47 -3.51 -7.29 -1.09
C PHE A 47 -4.27 -6.29 -0.20
N VAL A 48 -4.39 -5.03 -0.66
CA VAL A 48 -5.14 -3.98 0.04
C VAL A 48 -6.63 -4.32 0.10
N GLU A 49 -7.20 -4.88 -0.96
CA GLU A 49 -8.58 -5.38 -0.98
C GLU A 49 -8.78 -6.51 0.05
N GLU A 50 -7.86 -7.47 0.09
CA GLU A 50 -7.91 -8.59 1.03
C GLU A 50 -7.88 -8.12 2.49
N ILE A 51 -6.97 -7.20 2.83
CA ILE A 51 -6.82 -6.71 4.22
C ILE A 51 -7.91 -5.72 4.62
N SER A 52 -8.47 -4.96 3.68
CA SER A 52 -9.53 -3.98 3.93
C SER A 52 -10.93 -4.61 3.86
N GLY A 53 -11.08 -5.74 3.16
CA GLY A 53 -12.36 -6.38 2.87
C GLY A 53 -13.23 -5.58 1.89
N LYS A 54 -12.65 -4.62 1.16
CA LYS A 54 -13.33 -3.72 0.23
C LYS A 54 -12.65 -3.79 -1.13
N GLU A 55 -13.44 -3.78 -2.20
CA GLU A 55 -12.92 -3.64 -3.55
C GLU A 55 -12.35 -2.23 -3.76
N VAL A 56 -11.20 -2.14 -4.41
CA VAL A 56 -10.55 -0.89 -4.75
C VAL A 56 -11.09 -0.43 -6.10
N ASP A 57 -11.69 0.75 -6.14
CA ASP A 57 -12.09 1.39 -7.40
C ASP A 57 -10.84 1.83 -8.19
N VAL A 58 -10.34 0.93 -9.02
CA VAL A 58 -9.15 1.14 -9.86
C VAL A 58 -9.35 2.23 -10.90
N GLU A 59 -10.58 2.43 -11.38
CA GLU A 59 -10.92 3.46 -12.38
C GLU A 59 -10.91 4.87 -11.76
N GLY A 60 -11.30 4.97 -10.48
CA GLY A 60 -11.30 6.20 -9.69
C GLY A 60 -9.97 6.52 -8.98
N LEU A 61 -8.91 5.72 -9.16
CA LEU A 61 -7.65 5.90 -8.47
C LEU A 61 -6.98 7.24 -8.79
N LYS A 62 -6.70 8.01 -7.74
CA LYS A 62 -5.91 9.24 -7.87
C LYS A 62 -4.44 8.90 -8.10
N PRO A 63 -3.72 9.67 -8.93
CA PRO A 63 -2.26 9.57 -9.01
C PRO A 63 -1.63 9.66 -7.62
N GLY A 64 -0.74 8.73 -7.29
CA GLY A 64 -0.09 8.67 -5.99
C GLY A 64 -0.95 8.07 -4.86
N ALA A 65 -2.11 7.49 -5.13
CA ALA A 65 -2.92 6.79 -4.11
C ALA A 65 -2.16 5.65 -3.41
N PHE A 66 -1.12 5.11 -4.06
CA PHE A 66 -0.21 4.09 -3.54
C PHE A 66 1.22 4.61 -3.33
N LYS A 67 1.40 5.93 -3.14
CA LYS A 67 2.75 6.54 -3.03
C LYS A 67 3.57 5.95 -1.89
N ASP A 68 2.95 5.82 -0.72
CA ASP A 68 3.58 5.37 0.53
C ASP A 68 2.55 4.64 1.41
N ILE A 69 3.02 3.94 2.45
CA ILE A 69 2.17 3.12 3.33
C ILE A 69 1.13 3.97 4.05
N ASP A 70 1.52 5.18 4.49
CA ASP A 70 0.61 6.12 5.13
C ASP A 70 -0.56 6.50 4.23
N THR A 71 -0.27 6.80 2.95
CA THR A 71 -1.29 7.16 1.96
C THR A 71 -2.21 5.98 1.68
N ILE A 72 -1.66 4.76 1.55
CA ILE A 72 -2.45 3.53 1.35
C ILE A 72 -3.43 3.32 2.50
N ILE A 73 -2.93 3.41 3.73
CA ILE A 73 -3.77 3.22 4.92
C ILE A 73 -4.85 4.28 5.01
N LYS A 74 -4.50 5.54 4.78
CA LYS A 74 -5.45 6.65 4.82
C LYS A 74 -6.55 6.51 3.78
N ASN A 75 -6.22 6.04 2.57
CA ASN A 75 -7.18 5.95 1.47
C ASN A 75 -8.06 4.70 1.55
N PHE A 76 -7.50 3.56 1.91
CA PHE A 76 -8.15 2.25 1.74
C PHE A 76 -8.47 1.53 3.05
N VAL A 77 -7.90 1.95 4.19
CA VAL A 77 -8.04 1.26 5.48
C VAL A 77 -8.75 2.11 6.53
N GLU A 78 -8.37 3.38 6.68
CA GLU A 78 -8.92 4.28 7.71
C GLU A 78 -10.21 5.01 7.26
N THR A 79 -10.63 4.84 6.02
CA THR A 79 -11.90 5.32 5.46
C THR A 79 -13.09 4.49 5.97
N GLU A 80 -13.27 4.51 7.30
CA GLU A 80 -14.45 4.05 8.03
C GLU A 80 -15.06 5.25 8.79
N LYS A 81 -15.24 6.39 8.14
CA LYS A 81 -16.16 7.45 8.58
C LYS A 81 -16.63 8.33 7.41
N LYS A 82 -17.65 7.88 6.69
CA LYS A 82 -18.70 8.77 6.20
C LYS A 82 -20.03 8.05 6.32
N ASN A 83 -20.75 8.39 7.40
CA ASN A 83 -22.20 8.27 7.50
C ASN A 83 -22.88 9.00 6.33
#